data_AF-A0A316G1Y2-F1
#
_entry.id   AF-A0A316G1Y2-F1
#
_cell.length_a   1.000
_cell.length_b   1.000
_cell.length_c   1.000
_cell.angle_alpha   90.00
_cell.angle_beta   90.00
_cell.angle_gamma   90.00
#
_symmetry.space_group_name_H-M   'P 1'
#
loop_
_entity.id
_entity.type
_entity.pdbx_description
1 polymer ?
#
loop_
_entity_poly.entity_id
_entity_poly.type
_entity_poly.pdbx_seq_one_letter_code
_entity_poly.pdbx_strand_id
1 'polypeptide(L)'
;MLHKDLAANSLEAMICSYECTFCITCVNEVLNNVCPNCGGGFVTRPIRPKQARRDGVSLEHQPASIKRVNTQYSKDELTRFSEKYKDIAPVER
;
A
#
# COMPACT_ATOMS: atom_id res chain seq x y z
N MET A 1 -5.38 8.87 -10.27
CA MET A 1 -4.28 9.03 -9.29
C MET A 1 -4.14 7.88 -8.29
N LEU A 2 -5.14 6.99 -8.08
CA LEU A 2 -4.95 5.77 -7.25
C LEU A 2 -4.27 4.60 -8.01
N HIS A 3 -4.11 4.72 -9.32
CA HIS A 3 -3.52 3.69 -10.19
C HIS A 3 -2.09 4.09 -10.56
N LYS A 4 -1.16 3.97 -9.61
CA LYS A 4 0.28 4.12 -9.85
C LYS A 4 0.92 2.73 -9.83
N ASP A 5 1.80 2.45 -10.78
CA ASP A 5 2.66 1.26 -10.72
C ASP A 5 3.77 1.50 -9.69
N LEU A 6 3.91 0.55 -8.75
CA LEU A 6 4.86 0.64 -7.64
C LEU A 6 5.79 -0.58 -7.65
N ALA A 7 6.89 -0.44 -8.39
CA ALA A 7 7.94 -1.47 -8.47
C ALA A 7 8.40 -1.92 -7.08
N ALA A 8 8.87 -3.16 -6.94
CA ALA A 8 9.22 -3.75 -5.64
C ALA A 8 10.33 -3.01 -4.86
N ASN A 9 11.06 -2.12 -5.53
CA ASN A 9 12.07 -1.23 -4.97
C ASN A 9 11.63 0.25 -4.86
N SER A 10 10.35 0.54 -5.08
CA SER A 10 9.81 1.90 -4.96
C SER A 10 9.79 2.36 -3.50
N LEU A 11 10.38 3.53 -3.26
CA LEU A 11 10.35 4.23 -1.96
C LEU A 11 9.03 4.94 -1.69
N GLU A 12 8.16 5.05 -2.69
CA GLU A 12 6.86 5.71 -2.59
C GLU A 12 5.74 4.74 -2.24
N ALA A 13 6.03 3.44 -2.13
CA ALA A 13 5.05 2.42 -1.84
C ALA A 13 4.77 2.36 -0.34
N MET A 14 3.49 2.48 0.02
CA MET A 14 2.97 2.32 1.38
C MET A 14 2.11 1.05 1.44
N ILE A 15 2.16 0.33 2.56
CA ILE A 15 1.46 -0.95 2.75
C ILE A 15 0.74 -1.01 4.11
N CYS A 16 -0.41 -1.68 4.17
CA CYS A 16 -1.10 -2.02 5.43
C CYS A 16 -0.88 -3.50 5.81
N SER A 17 -1.38 -3.93 6.97
CA SER A 17 -1.23 -5.33 7.44
C SER A 17 -1.93 -6.37 6.55
N TYR A 18 -2.95 -5.97 5.79
CA TYR A 18 -3.64 -6.80 4.78
C TYR A 18 -3.00 -6.68 3.39
N GLU A 19 -1.76 -6.19 3.33
CA GLU A 19 -0.94 -6.08 2.12
C GLU A 19 -1.52 -5.19 1.00
N CYS A 20 -2.50 -4.35 1.31
CA CYS A 20 -2.98 -3.33 0.38
C CYS A 20 -1.87 -2.30 0.16
N THR A 21 -1.51 -2.05 -1.11
CA THR A 21 -0.41 -1.15 -1.47
C THR A 21 -0.92 0.08 -2.20
N PHE A 22 -0.52 1.27 -1.74
CA PHE A 22 -0.83 2.56 -2.38
C PHE A 22 0.41 3.46 -2.40
N CYS A 23 0.36 4.53 -3.20
CA CYS A 23 1.44 5.50 -3.26
C CYS A 23 1.41 6.44 -2.04
N ILE A 24 2.56 6.97 -1.62
CA ILE A 24 2.64 7.90 -0.46
C ILE A 24 1.75 9.13 -0.63
N THR A 25 1.70 9.72 -1.83
CA THR A 25 0.78 10.81 -2.17
C THR A 25 -0.68 10.40 -1.98
N CYS A 26 -1.05 9.20 -2.41
CA CYS A 26 -2.38 8.64 -2.29
C CYS A 26 -2.78 8.48 -0.80
N VAL A 27 -1.84 7.96 -0.01
CA VAL A 27 -2.02 7.76 1.44
C VAL A 27 -2.22 9.09 2.16
N ASN A 28 -1.44 10.11 1.81
CA ASN A 28 -1.46 11.40 2.51
C ASN A 28 -2.60 12.31 2.05
N GLU A 29 -2.89 12.37 0.75
CA GLU A 29 -3.79 13.39 0.18
C GLU A 29 -5.21 12.89 -0.08
N VAL A 30 -5.40 11.58 -0.24
CA VAL A 30 -6.71 11.00 -0.58
C VAL A 30 -7.22 10.11 0.55
N LEU A 31 -6.34 9.27 1.10
CA LEU A 31 -6.72 8.23 2.05
C LEU A 31 -6.52 8.65 3.51
N ASN A 32 -5.94 9.81 3.81
CA ASN A 32 -5.72 10.32 5.17
C ASN A 32 -5.10 9.29 6.13
N ASN A 33 -4.16 8.47 5.64
CA ASN A 33 -3.59 7.33 6.37
C ASN A 33 -4.64 6.30 6.88
N VAL A 34 -5.76 6.16 6.17
CA VAL A 34 -6.82 5.17 6.39
C VAL A 34 -6.86 4.23 5.21
N CYS A 35 -6.55 2.95 5.43
CA CYS A 35 -6.69 1.94 4.41
C CYS A 35 -8.17 1.82 4.05
N PRO A 36 -8.56 2.07 2.79
CA PRO A 36 -9.97 2.13 2.45
C PRO A 36 -10.62 0.74 2.33
N ASN A 37 -9.81 -0.33 2.46
CA ASN A 37 -10.29 -1.71 2.46
C ASN A 37 -10.43 -2.28 3.90
N CYS A 38 -9.60 -1.86 4.86
CA CYS A 38 -9.60 -2.44 6.21
C CYS A 38 -9.69 -1.42 7.37
N GLY A 39 -9.62 -0.12 7.12
CA GLY A 39 -9.65 0.91 8.16
C GLY A 39 -8.32 1.17 8.87
N GLY A 40 -7.34 0.28 8.77
CA GLY A 40 -6.04 0.43 9.44
C GLY A 40 -5.13 1.52 8.85
N GLY A 41 -3.97 1.73 9.48
CA GLY A 41 -2.93 2.66 9.01
C GLY A 41 -2.04 2.09 7.91
N PHE A 42 -1.14 2.94 7.39
CA PHE A 42 -0.09 2.56 6.45
C PHE A 42 1.31 2.80 7.01
N VAL A 43 2.26 2.00 6.54
CA VAL A 43 3.70 2.20 6.74
C VAL A 43 4.42 2.06 5.40
N THR A 44 5.69 2.47 5.33
CA THR A 44 6.52 2.26 4.13
C THR A 44 6.65 0.76 3.82
N ARG A 45 6.41 0.36 2.56
CA ARG A 45 6.54 -1.04 2.15
C ARG A 45 8.01 -1.46 2.19
N PRO A 46 8.35 -2.57 2.87
CA PRO A 46 9.70 -3.12 2.83
C PRO A 46 10.16 -3.41 1.39
N ILE A 47 11.41 -3.07 1.09
CA ILE A 47 11.98 -3.22 -0.25
C ILE A 47 12.46 -4.66 -0.46
N ARG A 48 12.03 -5.29 -1.56
CA ARG A 48 12.59 -6.57 -1.97
C ARG A 48 13.97 -6.34 -2.61
N PRO A 49 15.06 -6.95 -2.09
CA PRO A 49 16.39 -6.74 -2.65
C PRO A 49 16.51 -7.19 -4.10
N LYS A 50 17.26 -6.41 -4.90
CA LYS A 50 17.58 -6.79 -6.29
C LYS A 50 18.53 -7.98 -6.35
N GLN A 51 19.53 -8.01 -5.47
CA GLN A 51 20.56 -9.05 -5.40
C GLN A 51 20.37 -9.93 -4.17
N ALA A 52 20.68 -11.22 -4.29
CA ALA A 52 20.61 -12.16 -3.18
C ALA A 52 21.79 -11.91 -2.22
N ARG A 53 21.48 -11.62 -0.96
CA ARG A 53 22.47 -11.64 0.14
C ARG A 53 22.44 -12.96 0.91
N ARG A 54 21.34 -13.69 0.78
CA ARG A 54 21.14 -15.06 1.22
C ARG A 54 20.66 -15.83 0.00
N ASP A 55 21.15 -17.04 -0.19
CA ASP A 55 20.92 -17.84 -1.39
C ASP A 55 19.44 -17.95 -1.73
N GLY A 56 19.09 -17.68 -2.99
CA GLY A 56 17.73 -17.77 -3.50
C GLY A 56 16.77 -16.65 -3.07
N VAL A 57 17.17 -15.67 -2.27
CA VAL A 57 16.29 -14.61 -1.74
C VAL A 57 16.58 -13.25 -2.38
N SER A 58 15.97 -12.99 -3.53
CA SER A 58 16.04 -11.71 -4.26
C SER A 58 14.94 -11.60 -5.32
N LEU A 59 14.83 -10.44 -5.99
CA LEU A 59 13.96 -10.28 -7.16
C LEU A 59 14.38 -11.14 -8.37
N GLU A 60 15.64 -11.55 -8.45
CA GLU A 60 16.14 -12.42 -9.53
C GLU A 60 15.57 -13.84 -9.41
N HIS A 61 15.47 -14.36 -8.19
CA HIS A 61 14.94 -15.71 -7.93
C HIS A 61 13.45 -15.72 -7.56
N GLN A 62 12.95 -14.64 -6.94
CA GLN A 62 11.60 -14.52 -6.41
C GLN A 62 10.95 -13.22 -6.92
N PRO A 63 10.52 -13.18 -8.20
CA PRO A 63 9.99 -11.98 -8.81
C PRO A 63 8.73 -11.48 -8.08
N ALA A 64 8.50 -10.17 -8.13
CA ALA A 64 7.24 -9.61 -7.65
C ALA A 64 6.07 -10.09 -8.53
N SER A 65 4.89 -10.23 -7.93
CA SER A 65 3.69 -10.54 -8.71
C SER A 65 3.45 -9.45 -9.74
N ILE A 66 3.19 -9.86 -10.98
CA ILE A 66 2.72 -8.98 -12.07
C ILE A 66 1.19 -8.91 -12.12
N LYS A 67 0.49 -9.74 -11.33
CA LYS A 67 -0.97 -9.74 -11.26
C LYS A 67 -1.43 -8.55 -10.42
N ARG A 68 -2.05 -7.58 -11.09
CA ARG A 68 -2.69 -6.44 -10.42
C ARG A 68 -3.97 -6.89 -9.73
N VAL A 69 -4.12 -6.51 -8.46
CA VAL A 69 -5.35 -6.65 -7.68
C VAL A 69 -5.83 -5.24 -7.37
N ASN A 70 -7.03 -4.92 -7.81
CA ASN A 70 -7.66 -3.63 -7.55
C ASN A 70 -8.72 -3.77 -6.46
N THR A 71 -8.95 -2.69 -5.72
CA THR A 71 -10.12 -2.61 -4.86
C THR A 71 -11.40 -2.64 -5.69
N GLN A 72 -12.46 -3.23 -5.13
CA GLN A 72 -13.78 -3.28 -5.74
C GLN A 72 -14.58 -1.99 -5.55
N TYR A 73 -14.14 -1.11 -4.63
CA TYR A 73 -14.84 0.12 -4.30
C TYR A 73 -14.50 1.26 -5.26
N SER A 74 -15.49 2.10 -5.56
CA SER A 74 -15.31 3.32 -6.33
C SER A 74 -14.48 4.36 -5.58
N LYS A 75 -13.89 5.31 -6.29
CA LYS A 75 -13.10 6.40 -5.68
C LYS A 75 -13.89 7.15 -4.60
N ASP A 76 -15.17 7.42 -4.83
CA ASP A 76 -16.00 8.14 -3.88
C ASP A 76 -16.26 7.33 -2.61
N GLU A 77 -16.45 6.02 -2.73
CA GLU A 77 -16.57 5.13 -1.57
C GLU A 77 -15.28 5.11 -0.74
N LEU A 78 -14.12 5.01 -1.40
CA LEU A 78 -12.81 5.05 -0.73
C LEU A 78 -12.62 6.37 0.04
N THR A 79 -12.93 7.51 -0.60
CA THR A 79 -12.81 8.84 0.01
C THR A 79 -13.73 8.97 1.22
N ARG A 80 -15.03 8.65 1.07
CA ARG A 80 -16.00 8.75 2.18
C ARG A 80 -15.61 7.86 3.36
N PHE A 81 -15.12 6.64 3.08
CA PHE A 81 -14.68 5.72 4.11
C PHE A 81 -13.46 6.27 4.86
N SER A 82 -12.46 6.76 4.12
CA SER A 82 -11.26 7.42 4.67
C SER A 82 -11.63 8.62 5.55
N GLU A 83 -12.47 9.52 5.04
CA GLU A 83 -12.91 10.73 5.76
C GLU A 83 -13.63 10.40 7.07
N LYS A 84 -14.40 9.32 7.10
CA LYS A 84 -15.14 8.90 8.29
C LYS A 84 -14.22 8.48 9.44
N TYR A 85 -13.05 7.91 9.16
CA TYR A 85 -12.17 7.31 10.18
C TYR A 85 -10.83 8.04 10.36
N LYS A 86 -10.58 9.11 9.59
CA LYS A 86 -9.29 9.84 9.62
C LYS A 86 -8.93 10.39 11.01
N ASP A 87 -9.93 10.70 11.82
CA ASP A 87 -9.76 11.35 13.13
C ASP A 87 -9.53 10.33 14.26
N ILE A 88 -9.58 9.02 13.98
CA ILE A 88 -9.24 7.96 14.94
C ILE A 88 -7.75 7.62 14.80
N ALA A 89 -7.01 7.63 15.90
CA ALA A 89 -5.58 7.34 15.89
C ALA A 89 -5.32 5.92 15.32
N PRO A 90 -4.25 5.69 14.53
CA PRO A 90 -3.97 4.38 13.94
C PRO A 90 -3.90 3.22 14.94
N VAL A 91 -3.50 3.48 16.20
CA VAL A 91 -3.42 2.47 17.27
C VAL A 91 -4.77 2.13 17.90
N GLU A 92 -5.80 2.93 17.61
CA GLU A 92 -7.18 2.78 18.11
C GLU A 92 -8.16 2.41 16.99
N ARG A 93 -7.65 2.18 15.77
CA ARG A 93 -8.42 1.79 14.58
C ARG A 93 -8.43 0.28 14.35
#